data_AF-A0A6J6UZN0-F1
#
_entry.id   AF-A0A6J6UZN0-F1
#
_cell.length_a   1.000
_cell.length_b   1.000
_cell.length_c   1.000
_cell.angle_alpha   90.00
_cell.angle_beta   90.00
_cell.angle_gamma   90.00
#
_symmetry.space_group_name_H-M   'P 1'
#
loop_
_entity.id
_entity.type
_entity.pdbx_description
1 polymer ?
#
loop_
_entity_poly.entity_id
_entity_poly.type
_entity_poly.pdbx_seq_one_letter_code
_entity_poly.pdbx_strand_id
1 'polypeptide(L)'
;MGQLALFGAGDSITLGAQSLQESRAKEVDFVILGGAPIQETIAWMGPFVMNTKAEVLQAFEDYQKGHLGVKPAEHSTVHTGAPTTVREN
;
A
#
# COMPACT_ATOMS: atom_id res chain seq x y z
N MET A 1 17.47 -0.98 -4.80
CA MET A 1 16.75 0.28 -4.49
C MET A 1 15.52 0.33 -5.37
N GLY A 2 14.33 0.59 -4.81
CA GLY A 2 13.10 0.73 -5.59
C GLY A 2 12.93 2.14 -6.17
N GLN A 3 12.03 2.30 -7.14
CA GLN A 3 11.67 3.58 -7.73
C GLN A 3 10.15 3.78 -7.63
N LEU A 4 9.71 5.03 -7.48
CA LEU A 4 8.30 5.42 -7.49
C LEU A 4 8.04 6.28 -8.72
N ALA A 5 6.98 5.95 -9.45
CA ALA A 5 6.49 6.75 -10.57
C ALA A 5 5.02 7.13 -10.31
N LEU A 6 4.67 8.38 -10.58
CA LEU A 6 3.28 8.86 -10.58
C LEU A 6 2.74 8.80 -12.01
N PHE A 7 1.64 8.08 -12.20
CA PHE A 7 0.96 8.02 -13.49
C PHE A 7 -0.01 9.18 -13.66
N GLY A 8 -0.08 9.72 -14.88
CA GLY A 8 -1.04 10.74 -15.27
C GLY A 8 -2.37 10.14 -15.74
N ALA A 9 -3.20 10.96 -16.37
CA ALA A 9 -4.42 10.48 -17.02
C ALA A 9 -4.10 9.51 -18.16
N GLY A 10 -4.93 8.47 -18.29
CA GLY A 10 -4.83 7.45 -19.32
C GLY A 10 -5.49 6.14 -18.88
N ASP A 11 -5.81 5.28 -19.84
CA ASP A 11 -6.56 4.04 -19.59
C ASP A 11 -5.65 2.80 -19.46
N SER A 12 -4.36 2.94 -19.78
CA SER A 12 -3.40 1.84 -19.79
C SER A 12 -2.00 2.28 -19.34
N ILE A 13 -1.27 1.36 -18.70
CA ILE A 13 0.14 1.50 -18.37
C ILE A 13 0.92 0.47 -19.20
N THR A 14 1.99 0.91 -19.87
CA THR A 14 2.89 0.01 -20.62
C THR A 14 4.17 -0.20 -19.82
N LEU A 15 4.55 -1.46 -19.61
CA LEU A 15 5.80 -1.84 -18.95
C LEU A 15 6.73 -2.49 -19.96
N GLY A 16 8.00 -2.09 -19.95
CA GLY A 16 9.03 -2.65 -20.83
C GLY A 16 10.28 -2.99 -20.05
N ALA A 17 10.79 -4.19 -20.26
CA ALA A 17 12.12 -4.60 -19.79
C ALA A 17 13.11 -4.57 -20.95
N GLN A 18 14.36 -4.19 -20.69
CA GLN A 18 15.41 -4.26 -21.72
C GLN A 18 15.73 -5.72 -22.05
N SER A 19 15.99 -6.00 -23.32
CA SER A 19 16.35 -7.36 -23.80
C SER A 19 17.69 -7.86 -23.28
N LEU A 20 18.59 -6.94 -22.92
CA LEU A 20 19.86 -7.24 -22.27
C LEU A 20 19.81 -6.68 -20.84
N GLN A 21 19.57 -7.57 -19.88
CA GLN A 21 19.68 -7.24 -18.46
C GLN A 21 21.07 -7.55 -17.94
N GLU A 22 21.57 -6.71 -17.03
CA GLU A 22 22.79 -7.05 -16.28
C GLU A 22 22.58 -8.38 -15.53
N SER A 23 23.63 -9.21 -15.52
CA SER A 23 23.60 -10.53 -14.88
C SER A 23 23.26 -10.49 -13.39
N ARG A 24 23.43 -9.34 -12.72
CA ARG A 24 23.06 -9.11 -11.31
C ARG A 24 21.62 -8.65 -11.09
N ALA A 25 20.87 -8.33 -12.14
CA ALA A 25 19.50 -7.81 -12.08
C ALA A 25 18.64 -8.42 -13.19
N LYS A 26 18.43 -9.75 -13.12
CA LYS A 26 17.72 -10.54 -14.14
C LYS A 26 16.21 -10.44 -14.08
N GLU A 27 15.67 -9.95 -12.97
CA GLU A 27 14.24 -9.91 -12.70
C GLU A 27 13.85 -8.49 -12.27
N VAL A 28 12.62 -8.11 -12.59
CA VAL A 28 12.06 -6.83 -12.17
C VAL A 28 10.69 -7.06 -11.56
N ASP A 29 10.55 -6.66 -10.31
CA ASP A 29 9.29 -6.69 -9.58
C ASP A 29 8.65 -5.30 -9.57
N PHE A 30 7.34 -5.27 -9.81
CA PHE A 30 6.55 -4.04 -9.76
C PHE A 30 5.32 -4.23 -8.89
N VAL A 31 4.91 -3.17 -8.22
CA VAL A 31 3.62 -3.07 -7.54
C VAL A 31 2.88 -1.89 -8.14
N ILE A 32 1.69 -2.14 -8.69
CA ILE A 32 0.80 -1.10 -9.19
C ILE A 32 -0.23 -0.83 -8.10
N LEU A 33 -0.27 0.41 -7.61
CA LEU A 33 -1.22 0.88 -6.62
C LEU A 33 -2.15 1.89 -7.28
N GLY A 34 -3.46 1.70 -7.10
CA GLY A 34 -4.48 2.59 -7.64
C GLY A 34 -5.75 2.52 -6.81
N GLY A 35 -6.55 3.57 -6.87
CA GLY A 35 -7.81 3.67 -6.14
C GLY A 35 -8.54 4.95 -6.49
N ALA A 36 -9.85 4.97 -6.24
CA ALA A 36 -10.63 6.19 -6.35
C ALA A 36 -10.20 7.18 -5.25
N PRO A 37 -10.02 8.48 -5.56
CA PRO A 37 -9.78 9.49 -4.53
C PRO A 37 -10.91 9.49 -3.50
N ILE A 38 -10.57 9.50 -2.21
CA ILE A 38 -11.56 9.55 -1.11
C ILE A 38 -12.28 10.90 -1.06
N GLN A 39 -11.64 11.98 -1.53
CA GLN A 39 -12.20 13.34 -1.57
C GLN A 39 -12.63 13.92 -0.22
N GLU A 40 -12.01 13.48 0.86
CA GLU A 40 -12.23 14.02 2.20
C GLU A 40 -11.00 14.76 2.72
N THR A 41 -11.20 15.59 3.75
CA THR A 41 -10.06 16.22 4.44
C THR A 41 -9.22 15.16 5.14
N ILE A 42 -7.91 15.39 5.20
CA ILE A 42 -6.96 14.50 5.85
C ILE A 42 -6.31 15.27 7.01
N ALA A 43 -6.50 14.77 8.22
CA ALA A 43 -5.76 15.14 9.42
C ALA A 43 -4.99 13.91 9.91
N TRP A 44 -3.68 14.05 10.09
CA TRP A 44 -2.79 12.93 10.46
C TRP A 44 -1.85 13.31 11.59
N MET A 45 -1.70 12.40 12.55
CA MET A 45 -0.66 12.46 13.58
C MET A 45 -0.31 11.06 14.06
N GLY A 46 0.96 10.67 13.89
CA GLY A 46 1.47 9.37 14.33
C GLY A 46 0.74 8.21 13.63
N PRO A 47 0.16 7.24 14.37
CA PRO A 47 -0.52 6.09 13.77
C PRO A 47 -1.94 6.38 13.31
N PHE A 48 -2.49 7.57 13.54
CA PHE A 48 -3.90 7.88 13.29
C PHE A 48 -4.09 8.88 12.14
N VAL A 49 -5.02 8.55 11.24
CA VAL A 49 -5.50 9.39 10.14
C VAL A 49 -7.02 9.53 10.29
N MET A 50 -7.52 10.75 10.34
CA MET A 50 -8.95 11.11 10.42
C MET A 50 -9.25 12.31 9.52
N ASN A 51 -10.46 12.86 9.55
CA ASN A 51 -10.83 14.01 8.73
C ASN A 51 -10.48 15.37 9.38
N THR A 52 -10.49 15.44 10.72
CA THR A 52 -10.24 16.68 11.48
C THR A 52 -9.21 16.49 12.61
N LYS A 53 -8.58 17.58 13.05
CA LYS A 53 -7.64 17.55 14.18
C LYS A 53 -8.30 17.07 15.49
N ALA A 54 -9.55 17.42 15.73
CA ALA A 54 -10.28 17.02 16.93
C ALA A 54 -10.48 15.49 16.98
N GLU A 55 -10.83 14.88 15.85
CA GLU A 55 -10.98 13.41 15.76
C GLU A 55 -9.65 12.68 15.98
N VAL A 56 -8.55 13.22 15.45
CA VAL A 56 -7.21 12.65 15.71
C VAL A 56 -6.88 12.70 17.21
N LEU A 57 -7.15 13.81 17.89
CA LEU A 57 -6.92 13.94 19.34
C LEU A 57 -7.79 12.96 20.14
N GLN A 58 -9.06 12.84 19.76
CA GLN A 58 -9.97 11.86 20.35
C GLN A 58 -9.45 10.43 20.17
N ALA A 59 -8.95 10.07 18.97
CA ALA A 59 -8.38 8.74 18.72
C ALA A 59 -7.17 8.43 19.61
N PHE A 60 -6.32 9.43 19.90
CA PHE A 60 -5.24 9.27 20.87
C PHE A 60 -5.76 9.05 22.29
N GLU A 61 -6.78 9.79 22.72
CA GLU A 61 -7.39 9.58 24.03
C GLU A 61 -8.00 8.18 24.15
N ASP A 62 -8.70 7.72 23.12
CA ASP A 62 -9.28 6.38 23.08
C ASP A 62 -8.22 5.30 23.09
N TYR A 63 -7.09 5.51 22.40
CA TYR A 63 -5.94 4.61 22.49
C TYR A 63 -5.36 4.57 23.91
N GLN A 64 -5.15 5.73 24.54
CA GLN A 64 -4.63 5.82 25.90
C GLN A 64 -5.56 5.19 26.95
N LYS A 65 -6.88 5.26 26.72
CA LYS A 65 -7.92 4.64 27.55
C LYS A 65 -8.11 3.14 27.23
N GLY A 66 -7.42 2.60 26.22
CA GLY A 66 -7.53 1.20 25.81
C GLY A 66 -8.82 0.85 25.05
N HIS A 67 -9.53 1.83 24.52
CA HIS A 67 -10.82 1.65 23.83
C HIS A 67 -10.68 1.07 22.41
N LEU A 68 -9.48 1.12 21.81
CA LEU A 68 -9.25 0.61 20.44
C LEU A 68 -9.00 -0.91 20.37
N GLY A 69 -9.15 -1.61 21.50
CA GLY A 69 -8.91 -3.04 21.63
C GLY A 69 -7.42 -3.40 21.65
N VAL A 70 -7.11 -4.55 22.24
CA VAL A 70 -5.79 -5.19 22.18
C VAL A 70 -5.94 -6.49 21.39
N LYS A 71 -5.35 -6.55 20.19
CA LYS A 71 -5.27 -7.81 19.44
C LYS A 71 -3.98 -8.53 19.87
N PRO A 72 -4.04 -9.77 20.39
CA PRO A 72 -2.86 -10.59 20.55
C PRO A 72 -2.16 -10.75 19.19
N ALA A 73 -0.83 -10.67 19.17
CA ALA A 73 -0.08 -10.91 17.95
C ALA A 73 -0.17 -12.40 17.58
N GLU A 74 -1.15 -12.74 16.75
CA GLU A 74 -1.24 -14.07 16.14
C GLU A 74 -0.38 -14.07 14.88
N HIS A 75 0.78 -14.71 14.97
CA HIS A 75 1.64 -14.93 13.81
C HIS A 75 0.99 -16.01 12.93
N SER A 76 0.20 -15.59 11.94
CA SER A 76 -0.28 -16.50 10.90
C SER A 76 0.92 -17.00 10.08
N THR A 77 1.23 -18.29 10.22
CA THR A 77 2.20 -18.97 9.37
C THR A 77 1.68 -19.00 7.93
N VAL A 78 2.16 -18.05 7.13
CA VAL A 78 2.23 -17.98 5.65
C VAL A 78 1.29 -18.91 4.85
N HIS A 79 0.36 -18.29 4.10
CA HIS A 79 -0.31 -18.90 2.96
C HIS A 79 0.67 -19.08 1.78
N THR A 80 1.17 -20.30 1.60
CA THR A 80 1.88 -20.70 0.37
C THR A 80 0.83 -21.11 -0.69
N GLY A 81 0.64 -20.32 -1.75
CA GLY A 81 0.03 -20.81 -3.00
C GLY A 81 -1.04 -19.96 -3.69
N ALA A 82 -0.83 -18.67 -3.94
CA ALA A 82 -1.63 -17.98 -4.94
C ALA A 82 -1.04 -18.22 -6.36
N PRO A 83 -1.82 -18.72 -7.33
CA PRO A 83 -1.35 -18.90 -8.71
C PRO A 83 -1.37 -17.55 -9.46
N THR A 84 -0.20 -16.96 -9.68
CA THR A 84 0.00 -15.82 -10.58
C THR A 84 0.19 -16.30 -12.01
N THR A 85 -0.90 -16.54 -12.74
CA THR A 85 -0.88 -16.64 -14.20
C THR A 85 -1.56 -15.42 -14.83
N VAL A 86 -0.76 -14.53 -15.41
CA VAL A 86 -1.23 -13.46 -16.29
C VAL A 86 -1.65 -14.10 -17.60
N ARG A 87 -2.91 -13.92 -18.00
CA ARG A 87 -3.37 -14.28 -19.35
C ARG A 87 -2.98 -13.16 -20.30
N GLU A 88 -1.97 -13.41 -21.11
CA GLU A 88 -1.66 -12.60 -22.29
C GLU A 88 -2.60 -13.01 -23.43
N ASN A 89 -3.09 -12.02 -24.17
CA ASN A 89 -3.93 -12.17 -25.36
C ASN A 89 -3.07 -11.90 -26.60
#